data_AF-A0A148KM00-F1
#
_entry.id   AF-A0A148KM00-F1
#
_cell.length_a   1.000
_cell.length_b   1.000
_cell.length_c   1.000
_cell.angle_alpha   90.00
_cell.angle_beta   90.00
_cell.angle_gamma   90.00
#
_symmetry.space_group_name_H-M   'P 1'
#
loop_
_entity.id
_entity.type
_entity.pdbx_description
1 polymer ?
#
loop_
_entity_poly.entity_id
_entity_poly.type
_entity_poly.pdbx_seq_one_letter_code
_entity_poly.pdbx_strand_id
1 'polypeptide(L)'
;MIFNFSSPKTLLLNNIVLILALSVSYCSQAAQSEAEIQATIIERISKSKAELNKLEKDISQQSSELANKLNDEQLAIKKLREQAAAVQRVADERVLGLDKLQERVKQWSNQSQYQYQLLSSYADSSHLLATINQPDLTVTNIDVTIIELAYQQLVKKLSPDWRNKEVIANDGSINKLAVLQIGPIEVALNSAQNQAGPLSRGTNNEAHLLSNIYDDDAVRALISLQNSGKGELTFDPSLGNANKLLKQEQGLLSHIEAGGVWALPILFFAALSLLVSLVKAIQLLRLPRIIPLLAEKIAALEVASNLTDAERHTQLNQYITQCQGAQLKLVKIAENAEVSQQRDDYLVAYLLEHKHKLEKYLGVIATSAAIAPLLGLLGTVSGMISTFKMMKIFGTGDASTVSGGISEALITTELGLIVAIPSLIISALLNRKVKSYHAQLETLAIKLSKIDFKGKGQKA
;
A
#
# COMPACT_ATOMS: atom_id res chain seq x y z
N MET A 1 80.87 -16.20 -72.35
CA MET A 1 82.10 -16.65 -73.04
C MET A 1 81.67 -17.00 -74.45
N ILE A 2 82.42 -16.61 -75.49
CA ILE A 2 82.24 -17.15 -76.86
C ILE A 2 81.04 -16.54 -77.65
N PHE A 3 81.44 -15.70 -78.61
CA PHE A 3 80.90 -15.35 -79.93
C PHE A 3 79.45 -14.83 -80.16
N ASN A 4 79.41 -13.49 -80.21
CA ASN A 4 78.86 -12.58 -81.24
C ASN A 4 77.35 -12.51 -81.60
N PHE A 5 76.80 -11.31 -81.38
CA PHE A 5 76.03 -10.46 -82.31
C PHE A 5 75.21 -11.10 -83.46
N SER A 6 73.92 -10.70 -83.55
CA SER A 6 73.09 -10.46 -84.78
C SER A 6 71.94 -11.42 -85.19
N SER A 7 70.72 -10.84 -85.29
CA SER A 7 69.58 -11.06 -86.25
C SER A 7 68.91 -12.44 -86.46
N PRO A 8 67.56 -12.53 -86.56
CA PRO A 8 66.83 -12.28 -87.84
C PRO A 8 65.42 -11.65 -87.69
N LYS A 9 65.20 -10.49 -88.34
CA LYS A 9 63.96 -9.67 -88.37
C LYS A 9 63.09 -9.86 -89.64
N THR A 10 63.30 -10.89 -90.46
CA THR A 10 62.72 -10.98 -91.82
C THR A 10 61.45 -11.84 -91.97
N LEU A 11 61.03 -12.62 -90.97
CA LEU A 11 59.82 -13.45 -91.04
C LEU A 11 58.50 -12.69 -90.77
N LEU A 12 58.56 -11.49 -90.20
CA LEU A 12 57.39 -10.68 -89.82
C LEU A 12 56.67 -9.99 -91.00
N LEU A 13 57.29 -9.86 -92.18
CA LEU A 13 56.75 -9.01 -93.25
C LEU A 13 55.71 -9.71 -94.15
N ASN A 14 55.81 -11.03 -94.33
CA ASN A 14 54.99 -11.74 -95.33
C ASN A 14 53.56 -12.09 -94.86
N ASN A 15 53.36 -12.24 -93.55
CA ASN A 15 52.05 -12.62 -92.99
C ASN A 15 51.06 -11.44 -92.88
N ILE A 16 51.53 -10.20 -92.86
CA ILE A 16 50.65 -9.01 -92.69
C ILE A 16 49.96 -8.62 -94.00
N VAL A 17 50.63 -8.80 -95.14
CA VAL A 17 50.07 -8.42 -96.46
C VAL A 17 48.88 -9.31 -96.87
N LEU A 18 48.92 -10.60 -96.52
CA LEU A 18 47.87 -11.54 -96.89
C LEU A 18 46.53 -11.24 -96.20
N ILE A 19 46.57 -10.72 -94.97
CA ILE A 19 45.36 -10.48 -94.17
C ILE A 19 44.62 -9.22 -94.63
N LEU A 20 45.35 -8.20 -95.12
CA LEU A 20 44.78 -6.92 -95.55
C LEU A 20 43.98 -7.02 -96.87
N ALA A 21 44.32 -7.97 -97.75
CA ALA A 21 43.59 -8.20 -99.00
C ALA A 21 42.21 -8.85 -98.76
N LEU A 22 42.06 -9.66 -97.71
CA LEU A 22 40.81 -10.34 -97.37
C LEU A 22 39.73 -9.40 -96.82
N SER A 23 40.10 -8.25 -96.23
CA SER A 23 39.12 -7.33 -95.64
C SER A 23 38.34 -6.47 -96.64
N VAL A 24 38.91 -6.17 -97.82
CA VAL A 24 38.28 -5.21 -98.77
C VAL A 24 37.12 -5.84 -99.54
N SER A 25 37.18 -7.14 -99.86
CA SER A 25 36.10 -7.81 -100.61
C SER A 25 34.82 -8.00 -99.79
N TYR A 26 34.87 -7.93 -98.46
CA TYR A 26 33.70 -8.08 -97.60
C TYR A 26 32.81 -6.81 -97.52
N CYS A 27 33.30 -5.64 -97.95
CA CYS A 27 32.62 -4.38 -97.69
C CYS A 27 31.54 -4.02 -98.75
N SER A 28 31.68 -4.42 -100.00
CA SER A 28 30.78 -3.97 -101.09
C SER A 28 29.42 -4.69 -101.11
N GLN A 29 29.29 -5.88 -100.52
CA GLN A 29 28.08 -6.69 -100.59
C GLN A 29 27.01 -6.32 -99.54
N ALA A 30 27.37 -5.52 -98.54
CA ALA A 30 26.48 -5.17 -97.43
C ALA A 30 25.41 -4.11 -97.80
N ALA A 31 25.75 -3.12 -98.64
CA ALA A 31 24.93 -1.91 -98.80
C ALA A 31 23.57 -2.11 -99.52
N GLN A 32 23.46 -3.09 -100.42
CA GLN A 32 22.24 -3.25 -101.24
C GLN A 32 21.11 -3.97 -100.50
N SER A 33 21.44 -4.70 -99.43
CA SER A 33 20.46 -5.38 -98.57
C SER A 33 19.63 -4.41 -97.70
N GLU A 34 20.13 -3.20 -97.45
CA GLU A 34 19.61 -2.32 -96.40
C GLU A 34 18.32 -1.56 -96.81
N ALA A 35 18.14 -1.24 -98.10
CA ALA A 35 17.02 -0.43 -98.58
C ALA A 35 15.68 -1.18 -98.66
N GLU A 36 15.70 -2.45 -99.09
CA GLU A 36 14.49 -3.28 -99.16
C GLU A 36 13.96 -3.59 -97.75
N ILE A 37 14.89 -3.81 -96.81
CA ILE A 37 14.59 -3.99 -95.38
C ILE A 37 13.81 -2.77 -94.82
N GLN A 38 14.18 -1.54 -95.20
CA GLN A 38 13.51 -0.33 -94.69
C GLN A 38 12.04 -0.22 -95.13
N ALA A 39 11.71 -0.56 -96.39
CA ALA A 39 10.34 -0.47 -96.88
C ALA A 39 9.42 -1.49 -96.19
N THR A 40 9.88 -2.72 -96.00
CA THR A 40 9.14 -3.75 -95.27
C THR A 40 8.94 -3.36 -93.80
N ILE A 41 9.92 -2.69 -93.19
CA ILE A 41 9.82 -2.17 -91.83
C ILE A 41 8.72 -1.11 -91.72
N ILE A 42 8.64 -0.15 -92.65
CA ILE A 42 7.63 0.93 -92.60
C ILE A 42 6.21 0.38 -92.73
N GLU A 43 5.98 -0.57 -93.64
CA GLU A 43 4.67 -1.22 -93.80
C GLU A 43 4.28 -2.02 -92.55
N ARG A 44 5.24 -2.73 -91.95
CA ARG A 44 5.02 -3.46 -90.69
C ARG A 44 4.70 -2.49 -89.55
N ILE A 45 5.37 -1.35 -89.48
CA ILE A 45 5.10 -0.28 -88.50
C ILE A 45 3.69 0.28 -88.69
N SER A 46 3.26 0.59 -89.92
CA SER A 46 1.94 1.16 -90.17
C SER A 46 0.81 0.18 -89.82
N LYS A 47 0.97 -1.10 -90.19
CA LYS A 47 0.04 -2.17 -89.82
C LYS A 47 -0.03 -2.38 -88.31
N SER A 48 1.13 -2.42 -87.65
CA SER A 48 1.21 -2.56 -86.18
C SER A 48 0.58 -1.37 -85.47
N LYS A 49 0.74 -0.15 -86.00
CA LYS A 49 0.13 1.07 -85.46
C LYS A 49 -1.39 1.07 -85.62
N ALA A 50 -1.92 0.55 -86.73
CA ALA A 50 -3.36 0.40 -86.93
C ALA A 50 -3.97 -0.67 -85.99
N GLU A 51 -3.28 -1.81 -85.81
CA GLU A 51 -3.67 -2.84 -84.85
C GLU A 51 -3.64 -2.32 -83.41
N LEU A 52 -2.61 -1.54 -83.05
CA LEU A 52 -2.47 -0.92 -81.74
C LEU A 52 -3.59 0.09 -81.46
N ASN A 53 -3.92 0.97 -82.40
CA ASN A 53 -5.04 1.91 -82.24
C ASN A 53 -6.38 1.20 -82.06
N LYS A 54 -6.58 0.06 -82.75
CA LYS A 54 -7.79 -0.75 -82.60
C LYS A 54 -7.85 -1.40 -81.20
N LEU A 55 -6.74 -1.99 -80.75
CA LEU A 55 -6.61 -2.54 -79.41
C LEU A 55 -6.82 -1.49 -78.32
N GLU A 56 -6.23 -0.30 -78.45
CA GLU A 56 -6.43 0.81 -77.52
C GLU A 56 -7.90 1.22 -77.42
N LYS A 57 -8.61 1.25 -78.55
CA LYS A 57 -10.05 1.57 -78.58
C LYS A 57 -10.88 0.47 -77.91
N ASP A 58 -10.60 -0.79 -78.20
CA ASP A 58 -11.31 -1.93 -77.60
C ASP A 58 -11.06 -2.00 -76.09
N ILE A 59 -9.82 -1.78 -75.64
CA ILE A 59 -9.45 -1.70 -74.22
C ILE A 59 -10.12 -0.51 -73.54
N SER A 60 -10.16 0.65 -74.18
CA SER A 60 -10.84 1.84 -73.65
C SER A 60 -12.35 1.59 -73.46
N GLN A 61 -12.99 0.93 -74.42
CA GLN A 61 -14.40 0.60 -74.32
C GLN A 61 -14.68 -0.44 -73.22
N GLN A 62 -13.88 -1.52 -73.16
CA GLN A 62 -14.00 -2.53 -72.10
C GLN A 62 -13.71 -1.97 -70.71
N SER A 63 -12.72 -1.09 -70.58
CA SER A 63 -12.38 -0.46 -69.30
C SER A 63 -13.49 0.47 -68.82
N SER A 64 -14.14 1.21 -69.73
CA SER A 64 -15.31 2.03 -69.41
C SER A 64 -16.51 1.18 -68.97
N GLU A 65 -16.80 0.09 -69.67
CA GLU A 65 -17.87 -0.85 -69.29
C GLU A 65 -17.60 -1.51 -67.93
N LEU A 66 -16.36 -1.94 -67.67
CA LEU A 66 -15.95 -2.49 -66.38
C LEU A 66 -16.02 -1.44 -65.26
N ALA A 67 -15.62 -0.20 -65.53
CA ALA A 67 -15.71 0.90 -64.56
C ALA A 67 -17.16 1.20 -64.18
N ASN A 68 -18.08 1.19 -65.15
CA ASN A 68 -19.51 1.38 -64.89
C ASN A 68 -20.08 0.23 -64.05
N LYS A 69 -19.81 -1.03 -64.42
CA LYS A 69 -20.23 -2.20 -63.62
C LYS A 69 -19.67 -2.15 -62.20
N LEU A 70 -18.40 -1.76 -62.06
CA LEU A 70 -17.75 -1.66 -60.76
C LEU A 70 -18.38 -0.55 -59.91
N ASN A 71 -18.76 0.59 -60.50
CA ASN A 71 -19.45 1.66 -59.81
C ASN A 71 -20.87 1.25 -59.38
N ASP A 72 -21.60 0.53 -60.24
CA ASP A 72 -22.94 0.01 -59.93
C ASP A 72 -22.89 -1.01 -58.77
N GLU A 73 -21.93 -1.93 -58.80
CA GLU A 73 -21.71 -2.88 -57.71
C GLU A 73 -21.26 -2.19 -56.42
N GLN A 74 -20.41 -1.16 -56.49
CA GLN A 74 -20.04 -0.35 -55.33
C GLN A 74 -21.26 0.37 -54.72
N LEU A 75 -22.15 0.90 -55.56
CA LEU A 75 -23.40 1.51 -55.11
C LEU A 75 -24.35 0.49 -54.47
N ALA A 76 -24.45 -0.71 -55.04
CA ALA A 76 -25.23 -1.80 -54.47
C ALA A 76 -24.69 -2.23 -53.09
N ILE A 77 -23.37 -2.41 -52.97
CA ILE A 77 -22.71 -2.73 -51.69
C ILE A 77 -22.94 -1.61 -50.68
N LYS A 78 -22.84 -0.34 -51.08
CA LYS A 78 -23.10 0.79 -50.20
C LYS A 78 -24.53 0.76 -49.65
N LYS A 79 -25.53 0.54 -50.51
CA LYS A 79 -26.94 0.42 -50.09
C LYS A 79 -27.16 -0.75 -49.13
N LEU A 80 -26.57 -1.92 -49.42
CA LEU A 80 -26.66 -3.09 -48.55
C LEU A 80 -26.02 -2.83 -47.18
N ARG A 81 -24.88 -2.14 -47.13
CA ARG A 81 -24.23 -1.73 -45.88
C ARG A 81 -25.09 -0.77 -45.06
N GLU A 82 -25.73 0.20 -45.72
CA GLU A 82 -26.65 1.13 -45.06
C GLU A 82 -27.87 0.40 -44.47
N GLN A 83 -28.45 -0.55 -45.20
CA GLN A 83 -29.54 -1.40 -44.72
C GLN A 83 -29.12 -2.28 -43.54
N ALA A 84 -27.97 -2.94 -43.62
CA ALA A 84 -27.43 -3.77 -42.54
C ALA A 84 -27.19 -2.93 -41.27
N ALA A 85 -26.62 -1.74 -41.41
CA ALA A 85 -26.39 -0.82 -40.30
C ALA A 85 -27.70 -0.29 -39.67
N ALA A 86 -28.77 -0.16 -40.46
CA ALA A 86 -30.09 0.20 -39.92
C ALA A 86 -30.71 -0.96 -39.13
N VAL A 87 -30.64 -2.19 -39.63
CA VAL A 87 -31.14 -3.38 -38.93
C VAL A 87 -30.37 -3.64 -37.64
N GLN A 88 -29.04 -3.48 -37.66
CA GLN A 88 -28.20 -3.66 -36.48
C GLN A 88 -28.54 -2.63 -35.39
N ARG A 89 -28.74 -1.35 -35.76
CA ARG A 89 -29.18 -0.31 -34.80
C ARG A 89 -30.50 -0.65 -34.11
N VAL A 90 -31.50 -1.13 -34.85
CA VAL A 90 -32.79 -1.53 -34.27
C VAL A 90 -32.64 -2.75 -33.35
N ALA A 91 -31.75 -3.68 -33.67
CA ALA A 91 -31.45 -4.81 -32.78
C ALA A 91 -30.78 -4.36 -31.48
N ASP A 92 -29.79 -3.47 -31.57
CA ASP A 92 -29.07 -2.93 -30.41
C ASP A 92 -30.00 -2.13 -29.48
N GLU A 93 -30.93 -1.32 -30.03
CA GLU A 93 -31.94 -0.60 -29.25
C GLU A 93 -32.87 -1.55 -28.47
N ARG A 94 -33.26 -2.69 -29.08
CA ARG A 94 -34.10 -3.70 -28.41
C ARG A 94 -33.36 -4.41 -27.28
N VAL A 95 -32.08 -4.73 -27.47
CA VAL A 95 -31.23 -5.34 -26.43
C VAL A 95 -31.10 -4.39 -25.23
N LEU A 96 -30.81 -3.11 -25.48
CA LEU A 96 -30.71 -2.10 -24.43
C LEU A 96 -32.02 -1.94 -23.63
N GLY A 97 -33.18 -2.13 -24.29
CA GLY A 97 -34.49 -2.16 -23.63
C GLY A 97 -34.70 -3.39 -22.74
N LEU A 98 -34.28 -4.57 -23.21
CA LEU A 98 -34.37 -5.82 -22.45
C LEU A 98 -33.47 -5.80 -21.21
N ASP A 99 -32.24 -5.30 -21.34
CA ASP A 99 -31.32 -5.16 -20.21
C ASP A 99 -31.90 -4.26 -19.11
N LYS A 100 -32.51 -3.13 -19.51
CA LYS A 100 -33.20 -2.22 -18.57
C LYS A 100 -34.40 -2.88 -17.89
N LEU A 101 -35.16 -3.72 -18.60
CA LEU A 101 -36.27 -4.46 -18.02
C LEU A 101 -35.78 -5.53 -17.04
N GLN A 102 -34.73 -6.28 -17.39
CA GLN A 102 -34.12 -7.28 -16.53
C GLN A 102 -33.54 -6.63 -15.26
N GLU A 103 -32.88 -5.47 -15.40
CA GLU A 103 -32.37 -4.72 -14.26
C GLU A 103 -33.50 -4.25 -13.34
N ARG A 104 -34.61 -3.75 -13.90
CA ARG A 104 -35.79 -3.35 -13.12
C ARG A 104 -36.43 -4.52 -12.37
N VAL A 105 -36.59 -5.67 -13.03
CA VAL A 105 -37.10 -6.90 -12.39
C VAL A 105 -36.18 -7.35 -11.26
N LYS A 106 -34.86 -7.30 -11.47
CA LYS A 106 -33.87 -7.62 -10.44
C LYS A 106 -33.95 -6.65 -9.25
N GLN A 107 -34.10 -5.35 -9.51
CA GLN A 107 -34.29 -4.35 -8.45
C GLN A 107 -35.54 -4.62 -7.63
N TRP A 108 -36.68 -4.91 -8.27
CA TRP A 108 -37.92 -5.25 -7.56
C TRP A 108 -37.81 -6.54 -6.76
N SER A 109 -37.17 -7.57 -7.32
CA SER A 109 -36.88 -8.82 -6.60
C SER A 109 -36.03 -8.59 -5.35
N ASN A 110 -34.93 -7.84 -5.48
CA ASN A 110 -34.07 -7.48 -4.36
C ASN A 110 -34.82 -6.67 -3.30
N GLN A 111 -35.65 -5.72 -3.71
CA GLN A 111 -36.46 -4.90 -2.79
C GLN A 111 -37.46 -5.77 -2.02
N SER A 112 -38.16 -6.67 -2.72
CA SER A 112 -39.10 -7.62 -2.11
C SER A 112 -38.39 -8.52 -1.10
N GLN A 113 -37.22 -9.06 -1.47
CA GLN A 113 -36.43 -9.92 -0.58
C GLN A 113 -35.90 -9.17 0.64
N TYR A 114 -35.47 -7.91 0.49
CA TYR A 114 -35.06 -7.07 1.61
C TYR A 114 -36.21 -6.81 2.57
N GLN A 115 -37.39 -6.42 2.06
CA GLN A 115 -38.58 -6.20 2.87
C GLN A 115 -38.99 -7.47 3.62
N TYR A 116 -38.94 -8.62 2.95
CA TYR A 116 -39.20 -9.92 3.55
C TYR A 116 -38.22 -10.21 4.70
N GLN A 117 -36.91 -10.05 4.47
CA GLN A 117 -35.88 -10.26 5.50
C GLN A 117 -36.02 -9.31 6.69
N LEU A 118 -36.40 -8.05 6.45
CA LEU A 118 -36.63 -7.07 7.50
C LEU A 118 -37.82 -7.49 8.38
N LEU A 119 -38.93 -7.89 7.74
CA LEU A 119 -40.13 -8.36 8.44
C LEU A 119 -39.90 -9.68 9.18
N SER A 120 -39.19 -10.63 8.57
CA SER A 120 -38.87 -11.90 9.22
C SER A 120 -37.93 -11.70 10.40
N SER A 121 -36.88 -10.90 10.24
CA SER A 121 -35.95 -10.54 11.32
C SER A 121 -36.66 -9.82 12.47
N TYR A 122 -37.59 -8.91 12.16
CA TYR A 122 -38.43 -8.28 13.17
C TYR A 122 -39.35 -9.29 13.87
N ALA A 123 -40.00 -10.19 13.12
CA ALA A 123 -40.88 -11.21 13.68
C ALA A 123 -40.13 -12.18 14.61
N ASP A 124 -38.92 -12.59 14.22
CA ASP A 124 -38.03 -13.46 14.99
C ASP A 124 -37.53 -12.76 16.26
N SER A 125 -37.01 -11.54 16.13
CA SER A 125 -36.49 -10.76 17.26
C SER A 125 -37.58 -10.31 18.26
N SER A 126 -38.81 -10.12 17.79
CA SER A 126 -39.95 -9.74 18.63
C SER A 126 -40.75 -10.93 19.19
N HIS A 127 -40.37 -12.17 18.83
CA HIS A 127 -41.10 -13.41 19.11
C HIS A 127 -42.60 -13.34 18.74
N LEU A 128 -42.94 -12.61 17.66
CA LEU A 128 -44.32 -12.44 17.21
C LEU A 128 -44.96 -13.78 16.82
N LEU A 129 -44.23 -14.61 16.06
CA LEU A 129 -44.72 -15.91 15.55
C LEU A 129 -44.81 -16.98 16.65
N ALA A 130 -43.91 -16.97 17.65
CA ALA A 130 -43.99 -17.89 18.79
C ALA A 130 -45.23 -17.65 19.68
N THR A 131 -45.83 -16.46 19.60
CA THR A 131 -47.06 -16.11 20.35
C THR A 131 -48.33 -16.51 19.57
N ILE A 132 -48.21 -16.69 18.25
CA ILE A 132 -49.29 -17.17 17.37
C ILE A 132 -49.13 -18.70 17.30
N ASN A 133 -49.64 -19.42 18.30
CA ASN A 133 -49.69 -20.89 18.36
C ASN A 133 -50.52 -21.49 17.20
N GLN A 134 -50.01 -21.43 15.96
CA GLN A 134 -50.55 -22.19 14.84
C GLN A 134 -49.40 -22.77 14.00
N PRO A 135 -49.29 -24.11 13.90
CA PRO A 135 -48.16 -24.79 13.28
C PRO A 135 -48.10 -24.68 11.74
N ASP A 136 -49.11 -24.10 11.08
CA ASP A 136 -49.24 -24.09 9.61
C ASP A 136 -49.16 -22.69 8.95
N LEU A 137 -48.78 -21.64 9.69
CA LEU A 137 -48.59 -20.31 9.10
C LEU A 137 -47.23 -20.18 8.43
N THR A 138 -47.15 -20.56 7.16
CA THR A 138 -46.05 -20.17 6.28
C THR A 138 -46.17 -18.67 5.94
N VAL A 139 -45.04 -17.96 6.00
CA VAL A 139 -44.92 -16.48 5.80
C VAL A 139 -45.43 -16.01 4.41
N THR A 140 -45.85 -16.93 3.54
CA THR A 140 -46.35 -16.66 2.19
C THR A 140 -47.76 -16.07 2.14
N ASN A 141 -48.58 -16.19 3.19
CA ASN A 141 -49.90 -15.55 3.29
C ASN A 141 -50.01 -14.76 4.59
N ILE A 142 -49.52 -13.52 4.58
CA ILE A 142 -49.75 -12.57 5.67
C ILE A 142 -51.19 -12.04 5.52
N ASP A 143 -52.15 -12.75 6.13
CA ASP A 143 -53.56 -12.31 6.17
C ASP A 143 -53.74 -11.09 7.09
N VAL A 144 -54.78 -10.29 6.81
CA VAL A 144 -55.16 -9.08 7.58
C VAL A 144 -55.36 -9.40 9.08
N THR A 145 -55.76 -10.63 9.39
CA THR A 145 -55.92 -11.14 10.76
C THR A 145 -54.62 -11.18 11.55
N ILE A 146 -53.50 -11.50 10.90
CA ILE A 146 -52.17 -11.54 11.53
C ILE A 146 -51.70 -10.12 11.83
N ILE A 147 -51.99 -9.18 10.92
CA ILE A 147 -51.68 -7.75 11.09
C ILE A 147 -52.47 -7.19 12.27
N GLU A 148 -53.76 -7.52 12.38
CA GLU A 148 -54.60 -7.11 13.51
C GLU A 148 -54.12 -7.69 14.84
N LEU A 149 -53.73 -8.97 14.87
CA LEU A 149 -53.15 -9.61 16.05
C LEU A 149 -51.81 -8.98 16.46
N ALA A 150 -50.95 -8.69 15.48
CA ALA A 150 -49.69 -8.00 15.72
C ALA A 150 -49.91 -6.57 16.23
N TYR A 151 -50.89 -5.85 15.68
CA TYR A 151 -51.28 -4.52 16.15
C TYR A 151 -51.76 -4.55 17.60
N GLN A 152 -52.68 -5.46 17.93
CA GLN A 152 -53.19 -5.61 19.30
C GLN A 152 -52.07 -5.98 20.29
N GLN A 153 -51.14 -6.84 19.91
CA GLN A 153 -49.97 -7.17 20.72
C GLN A 153 -49.03 -5.97 20.89
N LEU A 154 -48.84 -5.16 19.85
CA LEU A 154 -48.01 -3.95 19.90
C LEU A 154 -48.64 -2.91 20.85
N VAL A 155 -49.95 -2.67 20.72
CA VAL A 155 -50.72 -1.78 21.62
C VAL A 155 -50.64 -2.28 23.07
N LYS A 156 -50.75 -3.59 23.29
CA LYS A 156 -50.60 -4.20 24.62
C LYS A 156 -49.19 -4.04 25.17
N LYS A 157 -48.14 -4.20 24.34
CA LYS A 157 -46.74 -3.99 24.74
C LYS A 157 -46.44 -2.52 25.05
N LEU A 158 -47.09 -1.56 24.37
CA LEU A 158 -46.94 -0.12 24.65
C LEU A 158 -47.57 0.31 25.99
N SER A 159 -48.47 -0.49 26.54
CA SER A 159 -49.08 -0.21 27.84
C SER A 159 -48.12 -0.58 28.97
N PRO A 160 -47.88 0.29 29.98
CA PRO A 160 -47.01 -0.02 31.11
C PRO A 160 -47.50 -1.23 31.88
N ASP A 161 -46.64 -2.25 32.05
CA ASP A 161 -46.96 -3.47 32.77
C ASP A 161 -45.81 -3.88 33.71
N TRP A 162 -46.12 -4.22 34.95
CA TRP A 162 -45.15 -4.67 35.95
C TRP A 162 -45.14 -6.19 36.02
N ARG A 163 -43.97 -6.81 35.79
CA ARG A 163 -43.79 -8.26 35.87
C ARG A 163 -42.56 -8.64 36.65
N ASN A 164 -42.67 -9.70 37.44
CA ASN A 164 -41.50 -10.28 38.09
C ASN A 164 -40.74 -11.14 37.08
N LYS A 165 -39.50 -10.76 36.76
CA LYS A 165 -38.62 -11.49 35.84
C LYS A 165 -37.31 -11.84 36.55
N GLU A 166 -36.68 -12.93 36.12
CA GLU A 166 -35.33 -13.27 36.53
C GLU A 166 -34.35 -12.32 35.85
N VAL A 167 -33.59 -11.59 36.68
CA VAL A 167 -32.66 -10.55 36.27
C VAL A 167 -31.33 -10.83 36.96
N ILE A 168 -30.26 -10.77 36.19
CA ILE A 168 -28.89 -10.87 36.69
C ILE A 168 -28.51 -9.50 37.25
N ALA A 169 -28.30 -9.42 38.56
CA ALA A 169 -27.80 -8.22 39.23
C ALA A 169 -26.32 -7.97 38.89
N ASN A 170 -25.82 -6.76 39.17
CA ASN A 170 -24.43 -6.38 38.85
C ASN A 170 -23.38 -7.22 39.60
N ASP A 171 -23.75 -7.91 40.68
CA ASP A 171 -22.90 -8.86 41.41
C ASP A 171 -22.87 -10.26 40.79
N GLY A 172 -23.59 -10.48 39.68
CA GLY A 172 -23.73 -11.76 39.00
C GLY A 172 -24.77 -12.70 39.62
N SER A 173 -25.50 -12.27 40.65
CA SER A 173 -26.58 -13.06 41.25
C SER A 173 -27.86 -12.97 40.41
N ILE A 174 -28.59 -14.09 40.29
CA ILE A 174 -29.88 -14.13 39.58
C ILE A 174 -30.99 -13.87 40.60
N ASN A 175 -31.65 -12.72 40.50
CA ASN A 175 -32.72 -12.32 41.41
C ASN A 175 -34.04 -12.14 40.64
N LYS A 176 -35.16 -12.51 41.27
CA LYS A 176 -36.50 -12.19 40.73
C LYS A 176 -36.85 -10.75 41.11
N LEU A 177 -36.72 -9.84 40.15
CA LEU A 177 -36.95 -8.41 40.34
C LEU A 177 -38.24 -7.97 39.64
N ALA A 178 -38.85 -6.92 40.19
CA ALA A 178 -40.00 -6.29 39.56
C ALA A 178 -39.51 -5.48 38.35
N VAL A 179 -39.98 -5.82 37.16
CA VAL A 179 -39.59 -5.18 35.90
C VAL A 179 -40.80 -4.46 35.32
N LEU A 180 -40.67 -3.15 35.16
CA LEU A 180 -41.59 -2.33 34.40
C LEU A 180 -41.26 -2.47 32.91
N GLN A 181 -42.23 -2.91 32.12
CA GLN A 181 -42.12 -3.00 30.67
C GLN A 181 -43.03 -1.98 30.01
N ILE A 182 -42.44 -1.09 29.20
CA ILE A 182 -43.14 -0.10 28.38
C ILE A 182 -42.58 -0.17 26.97
N GLY A 183 -43.28 -0.88 26.08
CA GLY A 183 -42.82 -1.18 24.73
C GLY A 183 -41.47 -1.91 24.75
N PRO A 184 -40.42 -1.36 24.11
CA PRO A 184 -39.07 -1.93 24.10
C PRO A 184 -38.26 -1.61 25.37
N ILE A 185 -38.76 -0.70 26.23
CA ILE A 185 -38.04 -0.28 27.44
C ILE A 185 -38.40 -1.24 28.56
N GLU A 186 -37.37 -1.84 29.17
CA GLU A 186 -37.51 -2.66 30.37
C GLU A 186 -36.63 -2.08 31.48
N VAL A 187 -37.26 -1.73 32.61
CA VAL A 187 -36.59 -1.16 33.78
C VAL A 187 -36.85 -2.06 34.97
N ALA A 188 -35.80 -2.56 35.60
CA ALA A 188 -35.92 -3.37 36.80
C ALA A 188 -35.75 -2.50 38.05
N LEU A 189 -36.55 -2.83 39.06
CA LEU A 189 -36.53 -2.24 40.38
C LEU A 189 -36.24 -3.34 41.41
N ASN A 190 -35.17 -3.13 42.17
CA ASN A 190 -34.83 -3.90 43.34
C ASN A 190 -35.11 -3.06 44.59
N SER A 191 -36.34 -3.16 45.09
CA SER A 191 -36.78 -2.43 46.29
C SER A 191 -36.04 -2.86 47.56
N ALA A 192 -35.46 -4.07 47.60
CA ALA A 192 -34.73 -4.56 48.78
C ALA A 192 -33.34 -3.94 48.94
N GLN A 193 -32.70 -3.57 47.82
CA GLN A 193 -31.35 -2.96 47.80
C GLN A 193 -31.36 -1.49 47.38
N ASN A 194 -32.54 -0.87 47.23
CA ASN A 194 -32.72 0.47 46.69
C ASN A 194 -31.96 0.71 45.38
N GLN A 195 -32.00 -0.28 44.47
CA GLN A 195 -31.35 -0.20 43.16
C GLN A 195 -32.40 -0.28 42.07
N ALA A 196 -32.28 0.56 41.05
CA ALA A 196 -33.07 0.46 39.85
C ALA A 196 -32.22 0.79 38.62
N GLY A 197 -32.62 0.26 37.47
CA GLY A 197 -31.91 0.53 36.23
C GLY A 197 -32.55 -0.13 35.02
N PRO A 198 -32.19 0.32 33.82
CA PRO A 198 -32.60 -0.34 32.59
C PRO A 198 -31.95 -1.73 32.49
N LEU A 199 -32.65 -2.64 31.83
CA LEU A 199 -32.15 -3.97 31.52
C LEU A 199 -31.37 -3.97 30.21
N SER A 200 -30.19 -4.58 30.22
CA SER A 200 -29.44 -4.92 29.00
C SER A 200 -29.56 -6.39 28.72
N ARG A 201 -29.82 -6.76 27.46
CA ARG A 201 -29.86 -8.16 27.03
C ARG A 201 -28.48 -8.60 26.53
N GLY A 202 -27.97 -9.68 27.10
CA GLY A 202 -26.74 -10.35 26.67
C GLY A 202 -26.95 -11.18 25.39
N THR A 203 -25.89 -11.81 24.89
CA THR A 203 -25.91 -12.67 23.69
C THR A 203 -26.86 -13.86 23.81
N ASN A 204 -27.12 -14.34 25.04
CA ASN A 204 -28.04 -15.43 25.34
C ASN A 204 -29.45 -14.97 25.71
N ASN A 205 -29.80 -13.71 25.43
CA ASN A 205 -31.08 -13.08 25.82
C ASN A 205 -31.30 -12.97 27.35
N GLU A 206 -30.24 -13.14 28.13
CA GLU A 206 -30.25 -12.96 29.59
C GLU A 206 -30.38 -11.47 29.93
N ALA A 207 -31.25 -11.15 30.90
CA ALA A 207 -31.52 -9.78 31.31
C ALA A 207 -30.55 -9.37 32.43
N HIS A 208 -29.61 -8.46 32.13
CA HIS A 208 -28.68 -7.90 33.09
C HIS A 208 -29.16 -6.54 33.58
N LEU A 209 -29.22 -6.35 34.89
CA LEU A 209 -29.49 -5.06 35.51
C LEU A 209 -28.27 -4.15 35.38
N LEU A 210 -28.43 -3.02 34.71
CA LEU A 210 -27.43 -1.96 34.75
C LEU A 210 -27.66 -1.09 35.99
N SER A 211 -27.24 -1.57 37.17
CA SER A 211 -27.30 -0.73 38.38
C SER A 211 -26.23 0.38 38.31
N ASN A 212 -26.56 1.55 38.89
CA ASN A 212 -25.78 2.81 38.87
C ASN A 212 -26.02 3.76 37.68
N ILE A 213 -27.04 3.56 36.85
CA ILE A 213 -27.44 4.58 35.86
C ILE A 213 -28.43 5.58 36.46
N TYR A 214 -29.30 5.11 37.36
CA TYR A 214 -30.30 5.94 38.01
C TYR A 214 -29.80 6.44 39.35
N ASP A 215 -29.94 7.75 39.56
CA ASP A 215 -29.71 8.39 40.85
C ASP A 215 -30.80 8.01 41.85
N ASP A 216 -30.54 8.22 43.14
CA ASP A 216 -31.46 7.92 44.24
C ASP A 216 -32.85 8.59 44.09
N ASP A 217 -32.92 9.73 43.40
CA ASP A 217 -34.18 10.41 43.07
C ASP A 217 -34.99 9.62 42.03
N ALA A 218 -34.34 9.11 40.98
CA ALA A 218 -34.98 8.29 39.94
C ALA A 218 -35.42 6.92 40.49
N VAL A 219 -34.64 6.33 41.40
CA VAL A 219 -35.04 5.11 42.12
C VAL A 219 -36.30 5.36 42.96
N ARG A 220 -36.36 6.46 43.70
CA ARG A 220 -37.56 6.85 44.49
C ARG A 220 -38.77 7.10 43.60
N ALA A 221 -38.58 7.75 42.45
CA ALA A 221 -39.65 7.96 41.47
C ALA A 221 -40.21 6.62 40.96
N LEU A 222 -39.36 5.63 40.68
CA LEU A 222 -39.77 4.28 40.28
C LEU A 222 -40.53 3.53 41.37
N ILE A 223 -40.09 3.61 42.63
CA ILE A 223 -40.80 3.03 43.78
C ILE A 223 -42.18 3.68 43.92
N SER A 224 -42.27 5.00 43.76
CA SER A 224 -43.54 5.73 43.80
C SER A 224 -44.47 5.34 42.65
N LEU A 225 -43.90 5.11 41.46
CA LEU A 225 -44.63 4.68 40.26
C LEU A 225 -45.19 3.26 40.42
N GLN A 226 -44.44 2.36 41.05
CA GLN A 226 -44.92 1.01 41.37
C GLN A 226 -46.10 1.03 42.36
N ASN A 227 -46.02 1.87 43.41
CA ASN A 227 -47.00 1.89 44.48
C ASN A 227 -48.26 2.72 44.15
N SER A 228 -48.10 3.85 43.46
CA SER A 228 -49.20 4.80 43.19
C SER A 228 -49.73 4.76 41.75
N GLY A 229 -49.02 4.08 40.84
CA GLY A 229 -49.35 4.04 39.42
C GLY A 229 -49.09 5.34 38.66
N LYS A 230 -48.57 6.39 39.33
CA LYS A 230 -48.18 7.67 38.70
C LYS A 230 -46.77 8.05 39.15
N GLY A 231 -45.94 8.48 38.22
CA GLY A 231 -44.58 8.92 38.51
C GLY A 231 -43.83 9.29 37.25
N GLU A 232 -42.64 9.84 37.44
CA GLU A 232 -41.72 10.14 36.35
C GLU A 232 -40.79 8.96 36.10
N LEU A 233 -40.54 8.66 34.81
CA LEU A 233 -39.63 7.61 34.39
C LEU A 233 -38.53 8.22 33.52
N THR A 234 -37.31 8.22 34.05
CA THR A 234 -36.12 8.47 33.24
C THR A 234 -35.79 7.22 32.45
N PHE A 235 -35.52 7.33 31.15
CA PHE A 235 -35.12 6.18 30.34
C PHE A 235 -34.08 6.58 29.30
N ASP A 236 -33.29 5.60 28.86
CA ASP A 236 -32.33 5.77 27.77
C ASP A 236 -33.04 5.49 26.43
N PRO A 237 -33.21 6.49 25.54
CA PRO A 237 -33.84 6.30 24.24
C PRO A 237 -33.03 5.40 23.30
N SER A 238 -31.74 5.16 23.59
CA SER A 238 -30.88 4.25 22.84
C SER A 238 -30.97 2.79 23.31
N LEU A 239 -31.83 2.49 24.29
CA LEU A 239 -32.06 1.14 24.84
C LEU A 239 -30.78 0.48 25.39
N GLY A 240 -29.94 1.25 26.08
CA GLY A 240 -28.71 0.78 26.71
C GLY A 240 -27.49 0.78 25.79
N ASN A 241 -27.63 1.16 24.51
CA ASN A 241 -26.50 1.25 23.59
C ASN A 241 -25.54 2.39 23.94
N ALA A 242 -26.04 3.52 24.46
CA ALA A 242 -25.20 4.61 24.94
C ALA A 242 -24.27 4.15 26.07
N ASN A 243 -24.77 3.34 27.02
CA ASN A 243 -23.94 2.80 28.08
C ASN A 243 -22.95 1.73 27.57
N LYS A 244 -23.35 0.93 26.57
CA LYS A 244 -22.42 0.01 25.90
C LYS A 244 -21.25 0.77 25.27
N LEU A 245 -21.51 1.91 24.61
CA LEU A 245 -20.47 2.78 24.04
C LEU A 245 -19.57 3.41 25.11
N LEU A 246 -20.15 3.89 26.22
CA LEU A 246 -19.38 4.44 27.35
C LEU A 246 -18.48 3.38 28.02
N LYS A 247 -18.97 2.15 28.16
CA LYS A 247 -18.17 1.01 28.64
C LYS A 247 -17.14 0.52 27.62
N GLN A 248 -17.22 0.97 26.36
CA GLN A 248 -16.31 0.60 25.28
C GLN A 248 -15.05 1.47 25.23
N GLU A 249 -14.81 2.36 26.20
CA GLU A 249 -13.47 2.94 26.43
C GLU A 249 -12.50 1.83 26.87
N GLN A 250 -12.03 1.08 25.88
CA GLN A 250 -11.05 0.00 26.06
C GLN A 250 -9.75 0.63 26.56
N GLY A 251 -9.32 0.21 27.75
CA GLY A 251 -7.98 0.55 28.23
C GLY A 251 -6.89 0.07 27.26
N LEU A 252 -5.70 0.65 27.35
CA LEU A 252 -4.56 0.29 26.48
C LEU A 252 -4.26 -1.22 26.49
N LEU A 253 -4.43 -1.89 27.64
CA LEU A 253 -4.20 -3.32 27.77
C LEU A 253 -5.24 -4.14 27.01
N SER A 254 -6.54 -3.82 27.15
CA SER A 254 -7.61 -4.48 26.39
C SER A 254 -7.49 -4.23 24.89
N HIS A 255 -6.99 -3.05 24.49
CA HIS A 255 -6.76 -2.73 23.09
C HIS A 255 -5.62 -3.57 22.49
N ILE A 256 -4.55 -3.80 23.25
CA ILE A 256 -3.45 -4.70 22.85
C ILE A 256 -3.94 -6.15 22.75
N GLU A 257 -4.74 -6.60 23.72
CA GLU A 257 -5.30 -7.95 23.73
C GLU A 257 -6.21 -8.19 22.51
N ALA A 258 -6.92 -7.16 22.06
CA ALA A 258 -7.73 -7.19 20.85
C ALA A 258 -6.92 -7.32 19.55
N GLY A 259 -5.60 -7.11 19.57
CA GLY A 259 -4.70 -7.31 18.42
C GLY A 259 -4.25 -8.77 18.21
N GLY A 260 -4.74 -9.71 19.01
CA GLY A 260 -4.53 -11.14 18.79
C GLY A 260 -3.07 -11.61 18.88
N VAL A 261 -2.77 -12.74 18.24
CA VAL A 261 -1.47 -13.44 18.37
C VAL A 261 -0.30 -12.63 17.81
N TRP A 262 -0.53 -11.85 16.75
CA TRP A 262 0.52 -11.08 16.07
C TRP A 262 0.91 -9.80 16.80
N ALA A 263 0.12 -9.35 17.77
CA ALA A 263 0.51 -8.27 18.67
C ALA A 263 1.76 -8.63 19.51
N LEU A 264 1.96 -9.91 19.85
CA LEU A 264 3.08 -10.36 20.69
C LEU A 264 4.46 -10.12 20.05
N PRO A 265 4.76 -10.57 18.81
CA PRO A 265 6.00 -10.22 18.13
C PRO A 265 6.22 -8.71 17.98
N ILE A 266 5.15 -7.94 17.70
CA ILE A 266 5.23 -6.48 17.55
C ILE A 266 5.69 -5.85 18.87
N LEU A 267 5.10 -6.27 19.99
CA LEU A 267 5.50 -5.80 21.33
C LEU A 267 6.93 -6.21 21.69
N PHE A 268 7.39 -7.38 21.28
CA PHE A 268 8.78 -7.78 21.46
C PHE A 268 9.75 -6.82 20.75
N PHE A 269 9.50 -6.50 19.48
CA PHE A 269 10.30 -5.51 18.75
C PHE A 269 10.16 -4.09 19.31
N ALA A 270 9.00 -3.74 19.86
CA ALA A 270 8.80 -2.48 20.57
C ALA A 270 9.70 -2.38 21.81
N ALA A 271 9.68 -3.41 22.66
CA ALA A 271 10.51 -3.48 23.86
C ALA A 271 12.00 -3.49 23.51
N LEU A 272 12.41 -4.27 22.51
CA LEU A 272 13.79 -4.32 22.02
C LEU A 272 14.26 -2.96 21.51
N SER A 273 13.47 -2.31 20.65
CA SER A 273 13.75 -0.98 20.12
C SER A 273 13.87 0.06 21.23
N LEU A 274 12.92 0.06 22.17
CA LEU A 274 12.89 0.99 23.29
C LEU A 274 14.11 0.80 24.22
N LEU A 275 14.47 -0.44 24.55
CA LEU A 275 15.62 -0.74 25.38
C LEU A 275 16.92 -0.28 24.72
N VAL A 276 17.15 -0.65 23.45
CA VAL A 276 18.37 -0.27 22.73
C VAL A 276 18.44 1.24 22.53
N SER A 277 17.31 1.88 22.21
CA SER A 277 17.18 3.34 22.13
C SER A 277 17.60 4.02 23.44
N LEU A 278 17.07 3.57 24.58
CA LEU A 278 17.33 4.19 25.87
C LEU A 278 18.80 4.03 26.27
N VAL A 279 19.37 2.83 26.11
CA VAL A 279 20.80 2.58 26.34
C VAL A 279 21.66 3.49 25.45
N LYS A 280 21.31 3.62 24.17
CA LYS A 280 22.08 4.45 23.22
C LYS A 280 21.91 5.94 23.47
N ALA A 281 20.71 6.39 23.82
CA ALA A 281 20.46 7.77 24.19
C ALA A 281 21.31 8.16 25.41
N ILE A 282 21.32 7.32 26.46
CA ILE A 282 22.16 7.53 27.64
C ILE A 282 23.65 7.51 27.27
N GLN A 283 24.11 6.53 26.47
CA GLN A 283 25.50 6.46 26.01
C GLN A 283 25.92 7.74 25.26
N LEU A 284 25.09 8.23 24.34
CA LEU A 284 25.34 9.43 23.53
C LEU A 284 25.18 10.74 24.30
N LEU A 285 24.40 10.77 25.38
CA LEU A 285 24.30 11.91 26.29
C LEU A 285 25.50 11.98 27.24
N ARG A 286 26.09 10.83 27.60
CA ARG A 286 27.29 10.75 28.44
C ARG A 286 28.61 11.00 27.69
N LEU A 287 28.59 11.11 26.36
CA LEU A 287 29.81 11.41 25.60
C LEU A 287 30.34 12.81 25.95
N PRO A 288 31.65 12.95 26.23
CA PRO A 288 32.26 14.25 26.50
C PRO A 288 32.16 15.13 25.25
N ARG A 289 31.89 16.43 25.45
CA ARG A 289 31.85 17.41 24.36
C ARG A 289 33.24 17.55 23.75
N ILE A 290 33.32 17.55 22.41
CA ILE A 290 34.56 17.74 21.69
C ILE A 290 34.87 19.24 21.65
N ILE A 291 36.12 19.61 21.97
CA ILE A 291 36.58 21.00 21.90
C ILE A 291 37.04 21.29 20.45
N PRO A 292 36.29 22.07 19.64
CA PRO A 292 36.53 22.18 18.19
C PRO A 292 37.81 22.92 17.82
N LEU A 293 38.28 23.84 18.68
CA LEU A 293 39.45 24.69 18.47
C LEU A 293 40.72 24.15 19.14
N LEU A 294 40.69 22.94 19.70
CA LEU A 294 41.83 22.40 20.44
C LEU A 294 43.08 22.30 19.55
N ALA A 295 42.94 21.71 18.35
CA ALA A 295 44.07 21.54 17.46
C ALA A 295 44.67 22.88 17.00
N GLU A 296 43.84 23.92 16.82
CA GLU A 296 44.32 25.27 16.50
C GLU A 296 45.06 25.92 17.66
N LYS A 297 44.58 25.73 18.89
CA LYS A 297 45.28 26.19 20.11
C LYS A 297 46.62 25.49 20.29
N ILE A 298 46.69 24.19 20.01
CA ILE A 298 47.94 23.42 20.08
C ILE A 298 48.90 23.87 18.97
N ALA A 299 48.42 24.05 17.73
CA ALA A 299 49.24 24.56 16.63
C ALA A 299 49.76 25.99 16.89
N ALA A 300 48.99 26.85 17.57
CA ALA A 300 49.44 28.19 17.95
C ALA A 300 50.63 28.18 18.94
N LEU A 301 50.73 27.15 19.80
CA LEU A 301 51.88 26.96 20.69
C LEU A 301 53.16 26.56 19.96
N GLU A 302 53.03 25.95 18.77
CA GLU A 302 54.16 25.60 17.91
C GLU A 302 54.76 26.84 17.24
N VAL A 303 53.90 27.76 16.77
CA VAL A 303 54.32 28.98 16.04
C VAL A 303 54.84 30.07 16.99
N ALA A 304 54.47 30.03 18.28
CA ALA A 304 54.90 31.00 19.27
C ALA A 304 56.41 30.86 19.59
N SER A 305 57.23 31.67 18.91
CA SER A 305 58.70 31.72 19.05
C SER A 305 59.21 32.22 20.42
N ASN A 306 58.32 32.72 21.27
CA ASN A 306 58.68 33.40 22.52
C ASN A 306 58.54 32.51 23.78
N LEU A 307 58.19 31.24 23.66
CA LEU A 307 58.00 30.31 24.78
C LEU A 307 59.20 29.38 24.93
N THR A 308 59.68 29.20 26.17
CA THR A 308 60.67 28.15 26.47
C THR A 308 60.02 26.76 26.36
N ASP A 309 60.82 25.71 26.08
CA ASP A 309 60.31 24.34 25.89
C ASP A 309 59.57 23.80 27.13
N ALA A 310 59.96 24.25 28.33
CA ALA A 310 59.28 23.93 29.60
C ALA A 310 57.90 24.60 29.73
N GLU A 311 57.77 25.85 29.28
CA GLU A 311 56.49 26.58 29.25
C GLU A 311 55.53 25.98 28.20
N ARG A 312 56.07 25.59 27.05
CA ARG A 312 55.31 24.90 25.99
C ARG A 312 54.74 23.57 26.49
N HIS A 313 55.56 22.75 27.15
CA HIS A 313 55.10 21.49 27.76
C HIS A 313 54.04 21.70 28.86
N THR A 314 54.20 22.74 29.68
CA THR A 314 53.23 23.04 30.76
C THR A 314 51.87 23.45 30.18
N GLN A 315 51.86 24.33 29.19
CA GLN A 315 50.63 24.78 28.53
C GLN A 315 49.98 23.67 27.69
N LEU A 316 50.79 22.84 27.02
CA LEU A 316 50.32 21.66 26.30
C LEU A 316 49.61 20.68 27.24
N ASN A 317 50.22 20.35 28.38
CA ASN A 317 49.62 19.48 29.39
C ASN A 317 48.33 20.07 29.97
N GLN A 318 48.23 21.39 30.11
CA GLN A 318 47.00 22.05 30.52
C GLN A 318 45.86 21.86 29.49
N TYR A 319 46.16 21.86 28.19
CA TYR A 319 45.17 21.57 27.15
C TYR A 319 44.84 20.07 27.05
N ILE A 320 45.82 19.19 27.24
CA ILE A 320 45.61 17.73 27.23
C ILE A 320 44.73 17.29 28.42
N THR A 321 44.93 17.86 29.61
CA THR A 321 44.11 17.54 30.81
C THR A 321 42.65 17.98 30.68
N GLN A 322 42.35 18.95 29.82
CA GLN A 322 40.97 19.35 29.48
C GLN A 322 40.29 18.36 28.52
N CYS A 323 41.06 17.51 27.86
CA CYS A 323 40.52 16.53 26.92
C CYS A 323 40.04 15.26 27.63
N GLN A 324 38.90 14.73 27.20
CA GLN A 324 38.34 13.49 27.75
C GLN A 324 37.95 12.50 26.64
N GLY A 325 37.87 11.23 27.01
CA GLY A 325 37.37 10.16 26.14
C GLY A 325 38.18 10.00 24.84
N ALA A 326 37.49 10.00 23.70
CA ALA A 326 38.11 9.74 22.41
C ALA A 326 39.08 10.83 21.95
N GLN A 327 38.79 12.09 22.31
CA GLN A 327 39.64 13.22 22.00
C GLN A 327 41.01 13.09 22.68
N LEU A 328 41.05 12.68 23.95
CA LEU A 328 42.30 12.46 24.68
C LEU A 328 43.17 11.36 24.05
N LYS A 329 42.54 10.26 23.60
CA LYS A 329 43.27 9.18 22.93
C LYS A 329 43.89 9.62 21.61
N LEU A 330 43.17 10.41 20.81
CA LEU A 330 43.70 10.98 19.56
C LEU A 330 44.91 11.89 19.82
N VAL A 331 44.84 12.75 20.85
CA VAL A 331 45.96 13.63 21.21
C VAL A 331 47.16 12.82 21.70
N LYS A 332 46.96 11.78 22.52
CA LYS A 332 48.06 10.89 22.96
C LYS A 332 48.71 10.12 21.83
N ILE A 333 47.95 9.66 20.83
CA ILE A 333 48.51 9.02 19.63
C ILE A 333 49.37 10.03 18.87
N ALA A 334 48.88 11.25 18.73
CA ALA A 334 49.57 12.34 18.05
C ALA A 334 50.85 12.81 18.79
N GLU A 335 50.86 12.77 20.12
CA GLU A 335 52.02 13.13 20.96
C GLU A 335 53.13 12.06 20.92
N ASN A 336 52.75 10.78 20.94
CA ASN A 336 53.70 9.67 21.01
C ASN A 336 54.38 9.34 19.67
N ALA A 337 53.82 9.79 18.55
CA ALA A 337 54.31 9.51 17.20
C ALA A 337 54.72 10.79 16.47
N GLU A 338 55.87 10.76 15.80
CA GLU A 338 56.32 11.86 14.94
C GLU A 338 55.41 12.01 13.72
N VAL A 339 55.40 13.21 13.14
CA VAL A 339 54.61 13.52 11.93
C VAL A 339 55.12 12.63 10.79
N SER A 340 54.38 11.56 10.52
CA SER A 340 54.74 10.49 9.60
C SER A 340 53.50 9.76 9.14
N GLN A 341 53.61 9.01 8.04
CA GLN A 341 52.50 8.21 7.53
C GLN A 341 52.00 7.17 8.56
N GLN A 342 52.90 6.63 9.39
CA GLN A 342 52.54 5.69 10.46
C GLN A 342 51.61 6.32 11.50
N ARG A 343 51.80 7.60 11.84
CA ARG A 343 50.92 8.32 12.76
C ARG A 343 49.51 8.48 12.19
N ASP A 344 49.42 8.83 10.91
CA ASP A 344 48.13 8.94 10.22
C ASP A 344 47.39 7.60 10.24
N ASP A 345 48.11 6.50 9.99
CA ASP A 345 47.57 5.14 10.06
C ASP A 345 47.03 4.81 11.47
N TYR A 346 47.76 5.15 12.54
CA TYR A 346 47.30 4.95 13.92
C TYR A 346 46.05 5.78 14.26
N LEU A 347 46.00 7.04 13.83
CA LEU A 347 44.84 7.92 14.05
C LEU A 347 43.60 7.39 13.33
N VAL A 348 43.74 7.00 12.07
CA VAL A 348 42.65 6.42 11.26
C VAL A 348 42.19 5.08 11.85
N ALA A 349 43.11 4.20 12.23
CA ALA A 349 42.77 2.92 12.86
C ALA A 349 41.93 3.12 14.13
N TYR A 350 42.32 4.07 14.99
CA TYR A 350 41.56 4.39 16.19
C TYR A 350 40.17 4.98 15.89
N LEU A 351 40.05 5.87 14.90
CA LEU A 351 38.75 6.42 14.47
C LEU A 351 37.81 5.32 13.97
N LEU A 352 38.29 4.40 13.15
CA LEU A 352 37.50 3.27 12.63
C LEU A 352 37.01 2.36 13.76
N GLU A 353 37.90 2.00 14.70
CA GLU A 353 37.53 1.20 15.86
C GLU A 353 36.46 1.91 16.73
N HIS A 354 36.65 3.21 16.97
CA HIS A 354 35.72 4.01 17.77
C HIS A 354 34.36 4.18 17.08
N LYS A 355 34.35 4.38 15.75
CA LYS A 355 33.14 4.44 14.93
C LYS A 355 32.32 3.17 15.07
N HIS A 356 32.96 2.01 14.88
CA HIS A 356 32.28 0.72 14.97
C HIS A 356 31.64 0.51 16.36
N LYS A 357 32.34 0.89 17.43
CA LYS A 357 31.80 0.83 18.80
C LYS A 357 30.59 1.74 19.02
N LEU A 358 30.59 2.95 18.44
CA LEU A 358 29.46 3.88 18.53
C LEU A 358 28.25 3.39 17.74
N GLU A 359 28.47 2.92 16.50
CA GLU A 359 27.44 2.45 15.57
C GLU A 359 26.81 1.11 15.98
N LYS A 360 27.50 0.30 16.79
CA LYS A 360 27.00 -0.98 17.29
C LYS A 360 25.59 -0.83 17.88
N TYR A 361 24.66 -1.72 17.53
CA TYR A 361 23.24 -1.74 17.96
C TYR A 361 22.32 -0.66 17.37
N LEU A 362 22.80 0.40 16.72
CA LEU A 362 21.91 1.37 16.04
C LEU A 362 21.08 0.72 14.92
N GLY A 363 21.67 -0.27 14.24
CA GLY A 363 20.96 -1.08 13.23
C GLY A 363 19.78 -1.86 13.81
N VAL A 364 19.79 -2.22 15.10
CA VAL A 364 18.67 -2.95 15.74
C VAL A 364 17.43 -2.08 15.83
N ILE A 365 17.60 -0.78 16.11
CA ILE A 365 16.48 0.18 16.16
C ILE A 365 15.89 0.36 14.76
N ALA A 366 16.75 0.54 13.75
CA ALA A 366 16.32 0.69 12.36
C ALA A 366 15.59 -0.55 11.81
N THR A 367 16.11 -1.75 12.12
CA THR A 367 15.48 -3.01 11.71
C THR A 367 14.16 -3.25 12.44
N SER A 368 14.07 -2.95 13.74
CA SER A 368 12.81 -3.04 14.49
C SER A 368 11.76 -2.10 13.92
N ALA A 369 12.14 -0.88 13.54
CA ALA A 369 11.24 0.09 12.90
C ALA A 369 10.74 -0.38 11.51
N ALA A 370 11.55 -1.14 10.77
CA ALA A 370 11.17 -1.69 9.47
C ALA A 370 10.32 -2.96 9.59
N ILE A 371 10.58 -3.82 10.59
CA ILE A 371 9.89 -5.10 10.77
C ILE A 371 8.50 -4.92 11.41
N ALA A 372 8.33 -3.97 12.34
CA ALA A 372 7.06 -3.79 13.05
C ALA A 372 5.83 -3.57 12.12
N PRO A 373 5.88 -2.71 11.08
CA PRO A 373 4.77 -2.56 10.14
C PRO A 373 4.53 -3.81 9.29
N LEU A 374 5.60 -4.53 8.93
CA LEU A 374 5.50 -5.75 8.14
C LEU A 374 4.83 -6.88 8.94
N LEU A 375 5.10 -6.96 10.24
CA LEU A 375 4.38 -7.86 11.16
C LEU A 375 2.91 -7.46 11.32
N GLY A 376 2.62 -6.16 11.37
CA GLY A 376 1.24 -5.64 11.35
C GLY A 376 0.47 -6.06 10.10
N LEU A 377 1.09 -5.90 8.92
CA LEU A 377 0.53 -6.35 7.64
C LEU A 377 0.36 -7.87 7.60
N LEU A 378 1.30 -8.64 8.12
CA LEU A 378 1.17 -10.09 8.22
C LEU A 378 -0.03 -10.48 9.12
N GLY A 379 -0.22 -9.74 10.21
CA GLY A 379 -1.36 -9.88 11.11
C GLY A 379 -2.70 -9.65 10.41
N THR A 380 -2.83 -8.61 9.59
CA THR A 380 -4.08 -8.36 8.84
C THR A 380 -4.40 -9.47 7.86
N VAL A 381 -3.40 -9.93 7.10
CA VAL A 381 -3.58 -11.04 6.17
C VAL A 381 -4.01 -12.31 6.92
N SER A 382 -3.36 -12.61 8.04
CA SER A 382 -3.72 -13.75 8.89
C SER A 382 -5.14 -13.65 9.47
N GLY A 383 -5.54 -12.47 9.97
CA GLY A 383 -6.87 -12.23 10.52
C GLY A 383 -7.97 -12.31 9.47
N MET A 384 -7.75 -11.76 8.27
CA MET A 384 -8.69 -11.89 7.16
C MET A 384 -8.83 -13.33 6.68
N ILE A 385 -7.74 -14.11 6.61
CA ILE A 385 -7.81 -15.54 6.26
C ILE A 385 -8.66 -16.31 7.28
N SER A 386 -8.46 -16.05 8.58
CA SER A 386 -9.24 -16.67 9.65
C SER A 386 -10.72 -16.28 9.56
N THR A 387 -11.02 -15.02 9.29
CA THR A 387 -12.39 -14.51 9.10
C THR A 387 -13.10 -15.20 7.93
N PHE A 388 -12.45 -15.28 6.76
CA PHE A 388 -13.03 -15.99 5.60
C PHE A 388 -13.21 -17.48 5.84
N LYS A 389 -12.31 -18.12 6.61
CA LYS A 389 -12.47 -19.51 7.03
C LYS A 389 -13.70 -19.69 7.90
N MET A 390 -13.96 -18.79 8.85
CA MET A 390 -15.16 -18.81 9.69
C MET A 390 -16.43 -18.63 8.86
N MET A 391 -16.44 -17.68 7.93
CA MET A 391 -17.57 -17.48 7.00
C MET A 391 -17.86 -18.71 6.15
N LYS A 392 -16.83 -19.46 5.73
CA LYS A 392 -17.01 -20.70 4.96
C LYS A 392 -17.65 -21.82 5.78
N ILE A 393 -17.38 -21.88 7.09
CA ILE A 393 -17.86 -22.95 7.98
C ILE A 393 -19.26 -22.63 8.52
N PHE A 394 -19.46 -21.40 9.00
CA PHE A 394 -20.66 -20.99 9.73
C PHE A 394 -21.62 -20.11 8.89
N GLY A 395 -21.25 -19.78 7.64
CA GLY A 395 -22.01 -18.88 6.78
C GLY A 395 -21.81 -17.40 7.14
N THR A 396 -22.54 -16.51 6.47
CA THR A 396 -22.47 -15.04 6.68
C THR A 396 -23.45 -14.53 7.74
N GLY A 397 -24.07 -15.41 8.52
CA GLY A 397 -25.21 -15.09 9.38
C GLY A 397 -24.85 -14.30 10.65
N ASP A 398 -23.63 -14.44 11.16
CA ASP A 398 -23.19 -13.74 12.37
C ASP A 398 -22.22 -12.60 12.04
N ALA A 399 -22.78 -11.41 11.80
CA ALA A 399 -22.02 -10.20 11.49
C ALA A 399 -21.06 -9.80 12.63
N SER A 400 -21.35 -10.16 13.88
CA SER A 400 -20.51 -9.83 15.03
C SER A 400 -19.19 -10.59 15.00
N THR A 401 -19.22 -11.89 14.70
CA THR A 401 -18.00 -12.71 14.57
C THR A 401 -17.13 -12.25 13.40
N VAL A 402 -17.73 -11.91 12.25
CA VAL A 402 -16.99 -11.39 11.09
C VAL A 402 -16.37 -10.03 11.38
N SER A 403 -17.14 -9.11 11.98
CA SER A 403 -16.64 -7.77 12.33
C SER A 403 -15.53 -7.84 13.38
N GLY A 404 -15.57 -8.81 14.30
CA GLY A 404 -14.52 -9.01 15.30
C GLY A 404 -13.17 -9.38 14.67
N GLY A 405 -13.15 -10.36 13.76
CA GLY A 405 -11.91 -10.78 13.09
C GLY A 405 -11.29 -9.70 12.18
N ILE A 406 -12.12 -8.85 11.56
CA ILE A 406 -11.66 -7.68 10.81
C ILE A 406 -11.09 -6.62 11.76
N SER A 407 -11.74 -6.39 12.90
CA SER A 407 -11.27 -5.44 13.91
C SER A 407 -9.91 -5.86 14.49
N GLU A 408 -9.73 -7.14 14.85
CA GLU A 408 -8.45 -7.69 15.33
C GLU A 408 -7.32 -7.46 14.32
N ALA A 409 -7.59 -7.74 13.04
CA ALA A 409 -6.66 -7.51 11.96
C ALA A 409 -6.21 -6.03 11.89
N LEU A 410 -7.15 -5.09 11.90
CA LEU A 410 -6.85 -3.66 11.82
C LEU A 410 -6.05 -3.16 13.02
N ILE A 411 -6.41 -3.57 14.23
CA ILE A 411 -5.70 -3.21 15.47
C ILE A 411 -4.25 -3.68 15.41
N THR A 412 -3.99 -4.89 14.89
CA THR A 412 -2.63 -5.41 14.74
C THR A 412 -1.75 -4.51 13.85
N THR A 413 -2.32 -3.98 12.77
CA THR A 413 -1.58 -3.04 11.88
C THR A 413 -1.35 -1.69 12.54
N GLU A 414 -2.35 -1.19 13.25
CA GLU A 414 -2.22 0.03 14.04
C GLU A 414 -1.07 -0.08 15.05
N LEU A 415 -1.00 -1.16 15.81
CA LEU A 415 0.08 -1.43 16.76
C LEU A 415 1.45 -1.45 16.07
N GLY A 416 1.56 -2.08 14.90
CA GLY A 416 2.80 -2.09 14.11
C GLY A 416 3.28 -0.69 13.75
N LEU A 417 2.36 0.21 13.37
CA LEU A 417 2.68 1.61 13.04
C LEU A 417 3.03 2.44 14.29
N ILE A 418 2.29 2.25 15.39
CA ILE A 418 2.55 2.92 16.68
C ILE A 418 3.98 2.62 17.15
N VAL A 419 4.49 1.41 16.92
CA VAL A 419 5.86 1.04 17.28
C VAL A 419 6.89 1.57 16.28
N ALA A 420 6.59 1.50 14.99
CA ALA A 420 7.52 1.85 13.92
C ALA A 420 7.86 3.34 13.86
N ILE A 421 6.85 4.21 13.96
CA ILE A 421 7.01 5.66 13.79
C ILE A 421 8.00 6.24 14.82
N PRO A 422 7.83 6.02 16.13
CA PRO A 422 8.77 6.52 17.13
C PRO A 422 10.16 5.88 16.98
N SER A 423 10.22 4.58 16.71
CA SER A 423 11.49 3.86 16.53
C SER A 423 12.31 4.43 15.36
N LEU A 424 11.66 4.78 14.25
CA LEU A 424 12.29 5.39 13.09
C LEU A 424 12.85 6.78 13.42
N ILE A 425 12.04 7.64 14.06
CA ILE A 425 12.47 8.99 14.46
C ILE A 425 13.68 8.92 15.38
N ILE A 426 13.64 8.07 16.40
CA ILE A 426 14.74 7.85 17.35
C ILE A 426 15.99 7.38 16.61
N SER A 427 15.86 6.37 15.75
CA SER A 427 16.97 5.85 14.96
C SER A 427 17.64 6.94 14.13
N ALA A 428 16.86 7.79 13.46
CA ALA A 428 17.36 8.91 12.67
C ALA A 428 18.11 9.94 13.53
N LEU A 429 17.55 10.33 14.68
CA LEU A 429 18.16 11.31 15.59
C LEU A 429 19.48 10.80 16.19
N LEU A 430 19.51 9.54 16.65
CA LEU A 430 20.71 8.94 17.23
C LEU A 430 21.80 8.74 16.17
N ASN A 431 21.45 8.28 14.97
CA ASN A 431 22.39 8.16 13.85
C ASN A 431 22.99 9.52 13.46
N ARG A 432 22.17 10.58 13.38
CA ARG A 432 22.65 11.94 13.11
C ARG A 432 23.64 12.40 14.18
N LYS A 433 23.36 12.12 15.46
CA LYS A 433 24.24 12.50 16.57
C LYS A 433 25.58 11.74 16.52
N VAL A 434 25.58 10.44 16.22
CA VAL A 434 26.80 9.65 16.03
C VAL A 434 27.63 10.19 14.87
N LYS A 435 27.01 10.41 13.70
CA LYS A 435 27.70 10.95 12.52
C LYS A 435 28.34 12.31 12.79
N SER A 436 27.60 13.22 13.45
CA SER A 436 28.12 14.54 13.81
C SER A 436 29.30 14.46 14.78
N TYR A 437 29.21 13.59 15.80
CA TYR A 437 30.29 13.37 16.75
C TYR A 437 31.54 12.79 16.08
N HIS A 438 31.37 11.80 15.19
CA HIS A 438 32.47 11.21 14.43
C HIS A 438 33.14 12.22 13.51
N ALA A 439 32.38 13.01 12.76
CA ALA A 439 32.92 14.03 11.86
C ALA A 439 33.78 15.08 12.59
N GLN A 440 33.39 15.44 13.82
CA GLN A 440 34.19 16.32 14.68
C GLN A 440 35.52 15.66 15.09
N LEU A 441 35.51 14.38 15.47
CA LEU A 441 36.74 13.63 15.80
C LEU A 441 37.66 13.48 14.58
N GLU A 442 37.09 13.23 13.41
CA GLU A 442 37.82 13.09 12.15
C GLU A 442 38.51 14.40 11.76
N THR A 443 37.78 15.52 11.84
CA THR A 443 38.36 16.86 11.61
C THR A 443 39.50 17.14 12.59
N LEU A 444 39.32 16.78 13.87
CA LEU A 444 40.35 16.94 14.89
C LEU A 444 41.58 16.06 14.62
N ALA A 445 41.39 14.81 14.19
CA ALA A 445 42.48 13.90 13.84
C ALA A 445 43.30 14.41 12.64
N ILE A 446 42.64 14.93 11.60
CA ILE A 446 43.32 15.52 10.42
C ILE A 446 44.14 16.76 10.82
N LYS A 447 43.60 17.61 11.70
CA LYS A 447 44.36 18.76 12.20
C LYS A 447 45.54 18.31 13.07
N LEU A 448 45.31 17.34 13.97
CA LEU A 448 46.36 16.78 14.81
C LEU A 448 47.47 16.15 13.98
N SER A 449 47.16 15.38 12.94
CA SER A 449 48.13 14.73 12.02
C SER A 449 49.26 15.67 11.58
N LYS A 450 48.96 16.96 11.39
CA LYS A 450 49.92 17.96 10.88
C LYS A 450 50.76 18.66 11.96
N ILE A 451 50.44 18.49 13.24
CA ILE A 451 51.06 19.23 14.35
C ILE A 451 52.27 18.46 14.89
N ASP A 452 53.40 19.14 15.05
CA ASP A 452 54.59 18.58 15.70
C ASP A 452 54.58 18.85 17.20
N PHE A 453 54.46 17.78 18.00
CA PHE A 453 54.45 17.86 19.46
C PHE A 453 55.87 17.88 20.06
N LYS A 454 56.90 17.47 19.31
CA LYS A 454 58.29 17.36 19.78
C LYS A 454 59.18 18.53 19.32
N GLY A 455 58.56 19.66 18.98
CA GLY A 455 59.17 20.92 18.52
C GLY A 455 60.68 20.87 18.28
N LYS A 456 61.11 20.64 17.04
CA LYS A 456 62.50 20.75 16.52
C LYS A 456 63.59 20.91 17.59
N GLY A 457 63.82 19.84 18.34
CA GLY A 457 64.83 19.79 19.40
C GLY A 457 65.69 18.53 19.32
N GLN A 458 66.08 18.10 18.11
CA GLN A 458 67.12 17.09 17.90
C GLN A 458 67.69 17.19 16.48
N LYS A 459 68.49 18.23 16.25
CA LYS A 459 69.65 18.15 15.37
C LYS A 459 70.87 18.34 16.26
N ALA A 460 71.43 17.22 16.72
CA ALA A 460 72.81 17.15 17.18
C ALA A 460 73.54 16.18 16.22
#